data_AF-A0A368HAB6-F1
#
_entry.id   AF-A0A368HAB6-F1
#
_cell.length_a   1.000
_cell.length_b   1.000
_cell.length_c   1.000
_cell.angle_alpha   90.00
_cell.angle_beta   90.00
_cell.angle_gamma   90.00
#
_symmetry.space_group_name_H-M   'P 1'
#
loop_
_entity.id
_entity.type
_entity.pdbx_description
1 polymer ?
#
loop_
_entity_poly.entity_id
_entity_poly.type
_entity_poly.pdbx_seq_one_letter_code
_entity_poly.pdbx_strand_id
1 'polypeptide(L)'
;MGANDTLFSNPIVVWMQRCGSYVESIPNVLLRIKHPTEFGEDTRGIPDYSGELMDVNLELIMSFRPTVIEITHSRNPLSNLNKALEHVEGSKVKEFFGRVKLLSLDRADVALSDLISLLQRISLLEGFSFSELNFSQKDWKLLLPEFQRLSVRAMDISQDVLNSVLDKLNVELVKLSGCPGIKISSIMACCSTFITVTSLIVQELDYTNDRDAEDLITCIEAKFPRLKTLIWDWSIVDPAVTFDERSRAVISGLVNLFRKLNLQCFVIVLYTPCNDTKYASGELARLLTEAELPSVQLYRFASKGLSKGHDNFTVISAGEDGETRTKVHSIFVDGRTSAPDLRYLLQLIDDFSPPLNPVRVVEFGGFDADEVRRSFSSKEQ
;
A
#
# COMPACT_ATOMS: atom_id res chain seq x y z
N MET A 1 41.62 -13.47 -13.03
CA MET A 1 40.80 -14.43 -12.26
C MET A 1 40.78 -13.93 -10.82
N GLY A 2 39.96 -12.91 -10.58
CA GLY A 2 39.79 -12.31 -9.25
C GLY A 2 38.49 -12.84 -8.64
N ALA A 3 38.31 -12.63 -7.34
CA ALA A 3 37.15 -13.06 -6.55
C ALA A 3 35.75 -12.62 -7.09
N ASN A 4 35.72 -11.85 -8.19
CA ASN A 4 34.52 -11.44 -8.92
C ASN A 4 33.89 -12.57 -9.75
N ASP A 5 34.67 -13.56 -10.21
CA ASP A 5 34.13 -14.65 -11.07
C ASP A 5 33.30 -15.66 -10.27
N THR A 6 33.40 -15.69 -8.94
CA THR A 6 32.75 -16.71 -8.08
C THR A 6 31.38 -16.32 -7.53
N LEU A 7 31.04 -15.03 -7.49
CA LEU A 7 29.78 -14.56 -6.88
C LEU A 7 28.57 -14.81 -7.78
N PHE A 8 28.79 -14.88 -9.10
CA PHE A 8 27.75 -15.10 -10.11
C PHE A 8 27.92 -16.40 -10.91
N SER A 9 28.93 -17.23 -10.58
CA SER A 9 29.11 -18.54 -11.21
C SER A 9 28.13 -19.60 -10.68
N ASN A 10 27.61 -19.39 -9.47
CA ASN A 10 26.64 -20.29 -8.85
C ASN A 10 25.21 -19.86 -9.19
N PRO A 11 24.27 -20.82 -9.37
CA PRO A 11 22.87 -20.49 -9.60
C PRO A 11 22.31 -19.74 -8.38
N ILE A 12 21.58 -18.67 -8.65
CA ILE A 12 20.82 -17.92 -7.66
C ILE A 12 19.48 -18.62 -7.50
N VAL A 13 19.05 -18.85 -6.26
CA VAL A 13 17.76 -19.47 -5.99
C VAL A 13 16.75 -18.38 -5.67
N VAL A 14 15.66 -18.37 -6.42
CA VAL A 14 14.51 -17.50 -6.18
C VAL A 14 13.26 -18.34 -6.05
N TRP A 15 12.29 -17.89 -5.27
CA TRP A 15 10.93 -18.42 -5.37
C TRP A 15 10.21 -17.68 -6.48
N MET A 16 9.53 -18.41 -7.36
CA MET A 16 8.78 -17.81 -8.46
C MET A 16 7.37 -18.37 -8.52
N GLN A 17 6.41 -17.47 -8.71
CA GLN A 17 5.04 -17.84 -9.00
C GLN A 17 4.96 -18.68 -10.27
N ARG A 18 4.18 -19.77 -10.22
CA ARG A 18 3.86 -20.58 -11.41
C ARG A 18 2.98 -19.77 -12.36
N CYS A 19 3.42 -19.61 -13.61
CA CYS A 19 2.63 -18.97 -14.66
C CYS A 19 1.76 -20.02 -15.38
N GLY A 20 0.46 -19.76 -15.50
CA GLY A 20 -0.48 -20.61 -16.25
C GLY A 20 -0.38 -20.44 -17.79
N SER A 21 0.30 -19.39 -18.26
CA SER A 21 0.55 -19.13 -19.69
C SER A 21 1.95 -18.55 -19.86
N TYR A 22 2.74 -19.12 -20.78
CA TYR A 22 4.11 -18.71 -21.08
C TYR A 22 4.21 -17.72 -22.26
N VAL A 23 3.07 -17.27 -22.81
CA VAL A 23 3.00 -16.58 -24.12
C VAL A 23 2.75 -15.08 -23.98
N GLU A 24 2.38 -14.58 -22.80
CA GLU A 24 2.05 -13.17 -22.60
C GLU A 24 3.27 -12.35 -22.14
N SER A 25 3.38 -11.11 -22.62
CA SER A 25 4.34 -10.16 -22.05
C SER A 25 4.07 -10.02 -20.56
N ILE A 26 5.10 -9.90 -19.72
CA ILE A 26 4.96 -9.75 -18.27
C ILE A 26 5.09 -8.25 -17.94
N PRO A 27 4.00 -7.44 -17.99
CA PRO A 27 4.10 -6.00 -17.82
C PRO A 27 4.43 -5.60 -16.38
N ASN A 28 3.94 -6.36 -15.40
CA ASN A 28 4.04 -6.04 -13.98
C ASN A 28 4.72 -7.17 -13.22
N VAL A 29 5.98 -6.96 -12.84
CA VAL A 29 6.74 -7.88 -11.98
C VAL A 29 6.85 -7.29 -10.59
N LEU A 30 6.44 -8.06 -9.60
CA LEU A 30 6.73 -7.81 -8.20
C LEU A 30 8.02 -8.53 -7.82
N LEU A 31 9.05 -7.76 -7.47
CA LEU A 31 10.24 -8.28 -6.81
C LEU A 31 10.08 -8.13 -5.31
N ARG A 32 9.98 -9.25 -4.59
CA ARG A 32 9.90 -9.27 -3.13
C ARG A 32 11.24 -9.72 -2.54
N ILE A 33 11.81 -8.92 -1.65
CA ILE A 33 13.07 -9.18 -0.97
C ILE A 33 12.74 -9.55 0.47
N LYS A 34 12.90 -10.82 0.83
CA LYS A 34 12.52 -11.34 2.15
C LYS A 34 13.26 -12.62 2.50
N HIS A 35 13.20 -13.01 3.77
CA HIS A 35 13.82 -14.24 4.23
C HIS A 35 13.14 -15.49 3.60
N PRO A 36 13.89 -16.54 3.22
CA PRO A 36 13.32 -17.71 2.56
C PRO A 36 12.25 -18.49 3.35
N THR A 37 12.23 -18.37 4.69
CA THR A 37 11.17 -18.98 5.53
C THR A 37 9.80 -18.40 5.24
N GLU A 38 9.73 -17.18 4.73
CA GLU A 38 8.49 -16.48 4.44
C GLU A 38 8.08 -16.62 2.96
N PHE A 39 8.81 -17.40 2.15
CA PHE A 39 8.50 -17.51 0.73
C PHE A 39 7.09 -18.05 0.46
N GLY A 40 6.47 -17.55 -0.61
CA GLY A 40 5.10 -17.86 -1.04
C GLY A 40 3.99 -17.11 -0.30
N GLU A 41 4.32 -16.32 0.72
CA GLU A 41 3.36 -15.53 1.51
C GLU A 41 3.40 -14.04 1.19
N ASP A 42 2.27 -13.36 1.36
CA ASP A 42 2.17 -11.91 1.25
C ASP A 42 2.75 -11.20 2.49
N THR A 43 2.65 -9.87 2.53
CA THR A 43 3.12 -9.04 3.67
C THR A 43 2.37 -9.34 4.97
N ARG A 44 1.31 -10.13 4.98
CA ARG A 44 0.54 -10.52 6.17
C ARG A 44 0.85 -11.96 6.62
N GLY A 45 1.74 -12.67 5.92
CA GLY A 45 2.01 -14.09 6.17
C GLY A 45 0.91 -15.01 5.61
N ILE A 46 0.05 -14.52 4.72
CA ILE A 46 -0.99 -15.32 4.09
C ILE A 46 -0.44 -15.88 2.77
N PRO A 47 -0.64 -17.18 2.46
CA PRO A 47 -0.27 -17.74 1.16
C PRO A 47 -0.86 -16.92 0.00
N ASP A 48 0.02 -16.40 -0.86
CA ASP A 48 -0.34 -15.42 -1.90
C ASP A 48 -0.61 -16.13 -3.24
N TYR A 49 0.36 -16.93 -3.71
CA TYR A 49 0.29 -17.66 -4.97
C TYR A 49 0.96 -19.04 -4.89
N SER A 50 0.58 -19.95 -5.80
CA SER A 50 1.35 -21.16 -6.05
C SER A 50 2.66 -20.83 -6.76
N GLY A 51 3.77 -21.39 -6.28
CA GLY A 51 5.10 -21.18 -6.86
C GLY A 51 6.08 -22.26 -6.41
N GLU A 52 7.32 -22.14 -6.85
CA GLU A 52 8.40 -23.07 -6.50
C GLU A 52 9.76 -22.39 -6.52
N LEU A 53 10.75 -23.03 -5.88
CA LEU A 53 12.14 -22.59 -5.97
C LEU A 53 12.69 -22.88 -7.37
N MET A 54 13.34 -21.90 -7.95
CA MET A 54 13.96 -21.98 -9.27
C MET A 54 15.42 -21.55 -9.21
N ASP A 55 16.28 -22.32 -9.87
CA ASP A 55 17.64 -21.92 -10.18
C ASP A 55 17.66 -20.95 -11.35
N VAL A 56 18.18 -19.75 -11.12
CA VAL A 56 18.29 -18.70 -12.12
C VAL A 56 19.70 -18.13 -12.15
N ASN A 57 20.11 -17.56 -13.28
CA ASN A 57 21.33 -16.77 -13.35
C ASN A 57 21.00 -15.28 -13.13
N LEU A 58 22.04 -14.48 -12.89
CA LEU A 58 21.88 -13.04 -12.69
C LEU A 58 21.23 -12.36 -13.91
N GLU A 59 21.58 -12.79 -15.12
CA GLU A 59 21.01 -12.21 -16.35
C GLU A 59 19.49 -12.35 -16.41
N LEU A 60 18.95 -13.52 -16.00
CA LEU A 60 17.52 -13.74 -15.93
C LEU A 60 16.87 -12.86 -14.86
N ILE A 61 17.48 -12.72 -13.68
CA ILE A 61 17.00 -11.79 -12.64
C ILE A 61 16.92 -10.37 -13.20
N MET A 62 17.99 -9.90 -13.82
CA MET A 62 18.08 -8.55 -14.40
C MET A 62 17.08 -8.34 -15.55
N SER A 63 16.64 -9.41 -16.21
CA SER A 63 15.63 -9.34 -17.27
C SER A 63 14.21 -9.08 -16.76
N PHE A 64 13.93 -9.35 -15.47
CA PHE A 64 12.58 -9.21 -14.91
C PHE A 64 12.07 -7.77 -14.84
N ARG A 65 12.97 -6.78 -14.69
CA ARG A 65 12.65 -5.34 -14.66
C ARG A 65 11.43 -5.01 -13.79
N PRO A 66 11.54 -5.11 -12.46
CA PRO A 66 10.40 -4.96 -11.56
C PRO A 66 9.68 -3.62 -11.74
N THR A 67 8.36 -3.67 -11.63
CA THR A 67 7.51 -2.48 -11.51
C THR A 67 7.21 -2.15 -10.06
N VAL A 68 7.23 -3.16 -9.19
CA VAL A 68 7.03 -3.04 -7.75
C VAL A 68 8.18 -3.75 -7.03
N ILE A 69 8.71 -3.12 -6.00
CA ILE A 69 9.64 -3.72 -5.05
C ILE A 69 8.99 -3.76 -3.68
N GLU A 70 8.97 -4.93 -3.06
CA GLU A 70 8.55 -5.13 -1.67
C GLU A 70 9.75 -5.63 -0.86
N ILE A 71 10.08 -4.98 0.25
CA ILE A 71 11.08 -5.48 1.21
C ILE A 71 10.32 -5.82 2.48
N THR A 72 10.39 -7.06 2.92
CA THR A 72 9.55 -7.50 4.05
C THR A 72 10.35 -8.30 5.07
N HIS A 73 9.93 -8.18 6.34
CA HIS A 73 10.49 -8.89 7.48
C HIS A 73 11.96 -8.52 7.81
N SER A 74 12.36 -8.76 9.05
CA SER A 74 13.66 -8.30 9.58
C SER A 74 14.89 -8.98 8.95
N ARG A 75 14.77 -10.24 8.52
CA ARG A 75 15.89 -11.02 7.95
C ARG A 75 15.97 -10.95 6.42
N ASN A 76 15.55 -9.83 5.84
CA ASN A 76 15.57 -9.64 4.39
C ASN A 76 17.01 -9.47 3.86
N PRO A 77 17.35 -9.99 2.67
CA PRO A 77 18.71 -9.97 2.12
C PRO A 77 19.01 -8.71 1.28
N LEU A 78 18.44 -7.54 1.60
CA LEU A 78 18.62 -6.33 0.78
C LEU A 78 20.09 -5.91 0.67
N SER A 79 20.84 -5.95 1.76
CA SER A 79 22.26 -5.60 1.77
C SER A 79 23.10 -6.48 0.84
N ASN A 80 22.75 -7.76 0.74
CA ASN A 80 23.38 -8.71 -0.19
C ASN A 80 23.07 -8.33 -1.64
N LEU A 81 21.81 -8.00 -1.95
CA LEU A 81 21.42 -7.51 -3.27
C LEU A 81 22.16 -6.21 -3.64
N ASN A 82 22.25 -5.27 -2.70
CA ASN A 82 22.93 -3.99 -2.92
C ASN A 82 24.40 -4.18 -3.31
N LYS A 83 25.13 -5.00 -2.55
CA LYS A 83 26.54 -5.35 -2.80
C LYS A 83 26.72 -6.06 -4.14
N ALA A 84 25.85 -7.01 -4.47
CA ALA A 84 25.95 -7.71 -5.75
C ALA A 84 25.79 -6.76 -6.94
N LEU A 85 24.82 -5.85 -6.85
CA LEU A 85 24.56 -4.86 -7.90
C LEU A 85 25.69 -3.81 -8.07
N GLU A 86 26.59 -3.62 -7.10
CA GLU A 86 27.80 -2.79 -7.27
C GLU A 86 28.77 -3.37 -8.29
N HIS A 87 28.72 -4.69 -8.49
CA HIS A 87 29.57 -5.42 -9.44
C HIS A 87 28.92 -5.54 -10.82
N VAL A 88 27.70 -5.01 -10.99
CA VAL A 88 26.98 -5.01 -12.26
C VAL A 88 27.17 -3.67 -12.95
N GLU A 89 27.28 -3.70 -14.28
CA GLU A 89 27.39 -2.48 -15.08
C GLU A 89 26.22 -1.53 -14.80
N GLY A 90 26.51 -0.26 -14.49
CA GLY A 90 25.50 0.70 -14.06
C GLY A 90 24.38 0.94 -15.08
N SER A 91 24.65 0.75 -16.39
CA SER A 91 23.63 0.79 -17.45
C SER A 91 22.57 -0.31 -17.27
N LYS A 92 22.99 -1.53 -16.96
CA LYS A 92 22.12 -2.68 -16.69
C LYS A 92 21.34 -2.51 -15.39
N VAL A 93 21.97 -1.97 -14.35
CA VAL A 93 21.29 -1.65 -13.08
C VAL A 93 20.18 -0.61 -13.29
N LYS A 94 20.46 0.45 -14.06
CA LYS A 94 19.46 1.44 -14.44
C LYS A 94 18.32 0.83 -15.26
N GLU A 95 18.62 -0.07 -16.19
CA GLU A 95 17.61 -0.74 -16.99
C GLU A 95 16.71 -1.66 -16.14
N PHE A 96 17.31 -2.36 -15.17
CA PHE A 96 16.57 -3.21 -14.23
C PHE A 96 15.57 -2.43 -13.38
N PHE A 97 15.96 -1.30 -12.82
CA PHE A 97 15.07 -0.46 -12.01
C PHE A 97 14.26 0.57 -12.82
N GLY A 98 14.45 0.63 -14.13
CA GLY A 98 13.88 1.69 -14.99
C GLY A 98 12.35 1.69 -15.11
N ARG A 99 11.68 0.64 -14.60
CA ARG A 99 10.21 0.51 -14.59
C ARG A 99 9.60 0.56 -13.19
N VAL A 100 10.42 0.68 -12.15
CA VAL A 100 9.91 0.71 -10.77
C VAL A 100 9.02 1.93 -10.60
N LYS A 101 7.81 1.71 -10.12
CA LYS A 101 6.82 2.74 -9.79
C LYS A 101 6.51 2.75 -8.30
N LEU A 102 6.64 1.62 -7.62
CA LEU A 102 6.29 1.48 -6.21
C LEU A 102 7.38 0.75 -5.43
N LEU A 103 7.68 1.26 -4.24
CA LEU A 103 8.51 0.63 -3.24
C LEU A 103 7.70 0.52 -1.94
N SER A 104 7.64 -0.68 -1.38
CA SER A 104 6.97 -0.95 -0.11
C SER A 104 7.94 -1.62 0.87
N LEU A 105 7.94 -1.17 2.12
CA LEU A 105 8.69 -1.79 3.21
C LEU A 105 7.74 -2.19 4.34
N ASP A 106 7.66 -3.47 4.67
CA ASP A 106 6.77 -3.98 5.72
C ASP A 106 7.54 -4.81 6.75
N ARG A 107 7.50 -4.40 8.02
CA ARG A 107 8.20 -5.09 9.13
C ARG A 107 9.68 -5.35 8.83
N ALA A 108 10.26 -4.49 8.00
CA ALA A 108 11.56 -4.67 7.40
C ALA A 108 12.62 -4.02 8.27
N ASP A 109 13.63 -4.79 8.68
CA ASP A 109 14.84 -4.26 9.28
C ASP A 109 15.83 -3.98 8.15
N VAL A 110 15.93 -2.71 7.78
CA VAL A 110 16.74 -2.24 6.66
C VAL A 110 17.65 -1.14 7.15
N ALA A 111 18.95 -1.26 6.90
CA ALA A 111 19.87 -0.17 7.19
C ALA A 111 19.55 1.05 6.30
N LEU A 112 19.58 2.25 6.89
CA LEU A 112 19.34 3.49 6.17
C LEU A 112 20.22 3.63 4.91
N SER A 113 21.50 3.26 5.00
CA SER A 113 22.43 3.29 3.88
C SER A 113 22.04 2.34 2.74
N ASP A 114 21.47 1.18 3.08
CA ASP A 114 21.01 0.21 2.08
C ASP A 114 19.77 0.73 1.34
N LEU A 115 18.83 1.33 2.07
CA LEU A 115 17.66 1.95 1.44
C LEU A 115 18.04 3.13 0.55
N ILE A 116 18.92 4.02 1.02
CA ILE A 116 19.43 5.14 0.19
C ILE A 116 20.11 4.60 -1.07
N SER A 117 20.97 3.57 -0.94
CA SER A 117 21.66 2.96 -2.08
C SER A 117 20.69 2.37 -3.10
N LEU A 118 19.59 1.77 -2.66
CA LEU A 118 18.53 1.29 -3.55
C LEU A 118 17.81 2.47 -4.23
N LEU A 119 17.37 3.47 -3.46
CA LEU A 119 16.65 4.63 -3.99
C LEU A 119 17.47 5.38 -5.05
N GLN A 120 18.78 5.52 -4.86
CA GLN A 120 19.70 6.15 -5.81
C GLN A 120 19.81 5.44 -7.17
N ARG A 121 19.43 4.17 -7.23
CA ARG A 121 19.40 3.37 -8.47
C ARG A 121 18.07 3.46 -9.20
N ILE A 122 17.03 3.97 -8.54
CA ILE A 122 15.70 4.17 -9.09
C ILE A 122 15.64 5.57 -9.72
N SER A 123 15.04 5.66 -10.92
CA SER A 123 14.90 6.91 -11.67
C SER A 123 13.58 7.63 -11.41
N LEU A 124 12.52 6.88 -11.11
CA LEU A 124 11.17 7.39 -10.85
C LEU A 124 10.55 6.51 -9.76
N LEU A 125 9.84 7.12 -8.81
CA LEU A 125 9.07 6.39 -7.82
C LEU A 125 7.75 7.13 -7.60
N GLU A 126 6.66 6.58 -8.12
CA GLU A 126 5.33 7.18 -8.00
C GLU A 126 4.78 7.03 -6.59
N GLY A 127 5.00 5.87 -5.97
CA GLY A 127 4.49 5.56 -4.64
C GLY A 127 5.56 5.00 -3.69
N PHE A 128 5.40 5.33 -2.41
CA PHE A 128 6.18 4.75 -1.31
C PHE A 128 5.26 4.31 -0.17
N SER A 129 5.36 3.06 0.25
CA SER A 129 4.57 2.50 1.35
C SER A 129 5.51 1.99 2.44
N PHE A 130 5.15 2.21 3.70
CA PHE A 130 5.90 1.62 4.80
C PHE A 130 5.05 1.29 6.03
N SER A 131 5.42 0.21 6.71
CA SER A 131 4.81 -0.32 7.94
C SER A 131 5.87 -0.89 8.87
N GLU A 132 5.73 -0.60 10.17
CA GLU A 132 6.55 -1.22 11.23
C GLU A 132 8.09 -1.12 11.00
N LEU A 133 8.57 0.05 10.59
CA LEU A 133 10.01 0.35 10.45
C LEU A 133 10.61 0.93 11.74
N ASN A 134 11.89 0.64 12.00
CA ASN A 134 12.61 1.19 13.16
C ASN A 134 13.42 2.46 12.83
N PHE A 135 12.85 3.35 12.01
CA PHE A 135 13.49 4.61 11.62
C PHE A 135 13.17 5.75 12.59
N SER A 136 14.21 6.45 13.03
CA SER A 136 14.06 7.67 13.80
C SER A 136 13.68 8.85 12.92
N GLN A 137 13.21 9.94 13.54
CA GLN A 137 12.97 11.21 12.83
C GLN A 137 14.21 11.76 12.10
N LYS A 138 15.43 11.41 12.54
CA LYS A 138 16.66 11.81 11.86
C LYS A 138 16.86 11.00 10.57
N ASP A 139 16.56 9.71 10.61
CA ASP A 139 16.67 8.82 9.45
C ASP A 139 15.69 9.23 8.35
N TRP A 140 14.45 9.54 8.72
CA TRP A 140 13.44 10.07 7.79
C TRP A 140 13.88 11.38 7.12
N LYS A 141 14.52 12.29 7.86
CA LYS A 141 15.08 13.52 7.28
C LYS A 141 16.23 13.27 6.30
N LEU A 142 16.98 12.17 6.48
CA LEU A 142 18.04 11.76 5.56
C LEU A 142 17.50 11.08 4.29
N LEU A 143 16.31 10.47 4.36
CA LEU A 143 15.61 9.90 3.20
C LEU A 143 14.91 10.96 2.34
N LEU A 144 14.48 12.07 2.94
CA LEU A 144 13.73 13.12 2.26
C LEU A 144 14.35 13.60 0.94
N PRO A 145 15.67 13.87 0.82
CA PRO A 145 16.27 14.30 -0.45
C PRO A 145 16.05 13.29 -1.58
N GLU A 146 16.05 11.99 -1.27
CA GLU A 146 15.81 10.95 -2.27
C GLU A 146 14.33 10.93 -2.69
N PHE A 147 13.39 11.08 -1.75
CA PHE A 147 11.96 11.19 -2.09
C PHE A 147 11.65 12.43 -2.93
N GLN A 148 12.32 13.56 -2.66
CA GLN A 148 12.21 14.77 -3.47
C GLN A 148 12.78 14.57 -4.86
N ARG A 149 13.97 13.96 -4.98
CA ARG A 149 14.60 13.63 -6.27
C ARG A 149 13.70 12.72 -7.11
N LEU A 150 13.08 11.73 -6.49
CA LEU A 150 12.19 10.76 -7.14
C LEU A 150 10.79 11.32 -7.44
N SER A 151 10.45 12.50 -6.89
CA SER A 151 9.14 13.14 -7.03
C SER A 151 7.99 12.22 -6.63
N VAL A 152 8.07 11.63 -5.42
CA VAL A 152 7.03 10.73 -4.89
C VAL A 152 5.67 11.44 -4.84
N ARG A 153 4.66 10.83 -5.47
CA ARG A 153 3.29 11.37 -5.61
C ARG A 153 2.28 10.68 -4.68
N ALA A 154 2.56 9.47 -4.22
CA ALA A 154 1.69 8.72 -3.31
C ALA A 154 2.47 8.18 -2.11
N MET A 155 1.88 8.27 -0.92
CA MET A 155 2.45 7.68 0.29
C MET A 155 1.43 6.91 1.10
N ASP A 156 1.81 5.73 1.60
CA ASP A 156 1.08 4.96 2.61
C ASP A 156 1.92 4.96 3.89
N ILE A 157 1.33 5.56 4.92
CA ILE A 157 2.03 6.04 6.11
C ILE A 157 1.43 5.36 7.35
N SER A 158 2.29 4.64 8.06
CA SER A 158 1.96 3.91 9.31
C SER A 158 2.61 4.51 10.56
N GLN A 159 3.50 5.48 10.41
CA GLN A 159 4.22 6.14 11.51
C GLN A 159 4.36 7.62 11.24
N ASP A 160 4.43 8.42 12.31
CA ASP A 160 4.42 9.87 12.21
C ASP A 160 5.65 10.41 11.48
N VAL A 161 5.48 10.70 10.18
CA VAL A 161 6.44 11.37 9.31
C VAL A 161 5.89 12.69 8.77
N LEU A 162 4.80 13.20 9.38
CA LEU A 162 4.01 14.30 8.83
C LEU A 162 4.84 15.60 8.70
N ASN A 163 5.58 15.95 9.75
CA ASN A 163 6.40 17.18 9.81
C ASN A 163 7.86 16.97 9.36
N SER A 164 8.31 15.72 9.25
CA SER A 164 9.69 15.41 8.85
C SER A 164 9.82 15.20 7.36
N VAL A 165 8.81 14.59 6.74
CA VAL A 165 8.82 14.14 5.35
C VAL A 165 7.64 14.74 4.57
N LEU A 166 6.40 14.43 4.99
CA LEU A 166 5.22 14.68 4.17
C LEU A 166 5.02 16.17 3.85
N ASP A 167 5.32 17.04 4.81
CA ASP A 167 5.21 18.49 4.68
C ASP A 167 6.10 19.12 3.60
N LYS A 168 7.12 18.39 3.14
CA LYS A 168 8.12 18.84 2.15
C LYS A 168 8.01 18.11 0.82
N LEU A 169 6.96 17.31 0.65
CA LEU A 169 6.67 16.57 -0.57
C LEU A 169 5.37 17.08 -1.20
N ASN A 170 5.30 17.03 -2.53
CA ASN A 170 4.11 17.36 -3.28
C ASN A 170 3.30 16.09 -3.57
N VAL A 171 2.92 15.38 -2.51
CA VAL A 171 2.10 14.17 -2.63
C VAL A 171 0.66 14.50 -3.02
N GLU A 172 0.07 13.70 -3.88
CA GLU A 172 -1.30 13.81 -4.35
C GLU A 172 -2.21 12.79 -3.67
N LEU A 173 -1.67 11.62 -3.33
CA LEU A 173 -2.37 10.56 -2.61
C LEU A 173 -1.70 10.28 -1.27
N VAL A 174 -2.49 10.30 -0.21
CA VAL A 174 -2.05 9.87 1.12
C VAL A 174 -2.98 8.79 1.62
N LYS A 175 -2.40 7.65 1.99
CA LYS A 175 -3.06 6.63 2.80
C LYS A 175 -2.45 6.67 4.19
N LEU A 176 -3.30 6.83 5.20
CA LEU A 176 -2.93 6.69 6.60
C LEU A 176 -3.40 5.30 7.00
N SER A 177 -2.48 4.36 7.24
CA SER A 177 -2.82 2.97 7.56
C SER A 177 -1.67 2.16 8.16
N GLY A 178 -2.00 0.99 8.69
CA GLY A 178 -1.04 0.00 9.18
C GLY A 178 -0.82 0.07 10.69
N CYS A 179 -0.06 -0.88 11.22
CA CYS A 179 0.26 -0.97 12.64
C CYS A 179 1.57 -0.23 12.96
N PRO A 180 1.66 0.58 14.04
CA PRO A 180 0.57 0.94 14.96
C PRO A 180 -0.43 1.95 14.38
N GLY A 181 -0.06 2.67 13.32
CA GLY A 181 -0.92 3.65 12.65
C GLY A 181 -0.59 5.08 13.08
N ILE A 182 -1.21 6.05 12.41
CA ILE A 182 -1.06 7.47 12.74
C ILE A 182 -2.07 7.87 13.81
N LYS A 183 -1.60 8.53 14.87
CA LYS A 183 -2.46 9.16 15.88
C LYS A 183 -3.13 10.42 15.32
N ILE A 184 -4.41 10.61 15.62
CA ILE A 184 -5.14 11.83 15.24
C ILE A 184 -4.50 13.08 15.85
N SER A 185 -4.02 12.98 17.09
CA SER A 185 -3.28 14.07 17.75
C SER A 185 -2.04 14.51 16.98
N SER A 186 -1.33 13.60 16.29
CA SER A 186 -0.20 13.96 15.42
C SER A 186 -0.66 14.74 14.18
N ILE A 187 -1.79 14.35 13.57
CA ILE A 187 -2.36 15.06 12.41
C ILE A 187 -2.78 16.47 12.82
N MET A 188 -3.47 16.60 13.96
CA MET A 188 -3.91 17.89 14.47
C MET A 188 -2.75 18.80 14.87
N ALA A 189 -1.71 18.24 15.51
CA ALA A 189 -0.52 18.97 15.94
C ALA A 189 0.44 19.32 14.80
N CYS A 190 0.34 18.65 13.65
CA CYS A 190 1.12 18.98 12.45
C CYS A 190 0.91 20.46 12.11
N CYS A 191 1.97 21.21 11.83
CA CYS A 191 1.83 22.63 11.47
C CYS A 191 1.45 22.81 9.99
N SER A 192 1.64 21.77 9.19
CA SER A 192 1.56 21.82 7.75
C SER A 192 0.13 21.67 7.24
N THR A 193 -0.07 22.19 6.03
CA THR A 193 -1.28 22.03 5.23
C THR A 193 -0.88 21.36 3.93
N PHE A 194 -1.47 20.21 3.65
CA PHE A 194 -1.12 19.36 2.51
C PHE A 194 -1.96 19.74 1.29
N ILE A 195 -1.65 20.89 0.70
CA ILE A 195 -2.44 21.48 -0.39
C ILE A 195 -2.44 20.67 -1.69
N THR A 196 -1.47 19.77 -1.89
CA THR A 196 -1.37 18.95 -3.11
C THR A 196 -2.18 17.66 -3.02
N VAL A 197 -2.57 17.25 -1.82
CA VAL A 197 -3.32 16.00 -1.61
C VAL A 197 -4.75 16.16 -2.14
N THR A 198 -5.07 15.33 -3.13
CA THR A 198 -6.39 15.25 -3.76
C THR A 198 -7.12 13.97 -3.39
N SER A 199 -6.39 12.93 -2.97
CA SER A 199 -6.95 11.65 -2.51
C SER A 199 -6.42 11.31 -1.11
N LEU A 200 -7.34 11.15 -0.15
CA LEU A 200 -7.03 10.76 1.22
C LEU A 200 -7.76 9.47 1.55
N ILE A 201 -7.02 8.48 2.01
CA ILE A 201 -7.51 7.20 2.47
C ILE A 201 -7.15 7.10 3.96
N VAL A 202 -8.16 6.90 4.80
CA VAL A 202 -7.97 6.81 6.24
C VAL A 202 -8.46 5.44 6.70
N GLN A 203 -7.55 4.58 7.15
CA GLN A 203 -7.83 3.23 7.63
C GLN A 203 -6.91 2.87 8.79
N GLU A 204 -7.32 1.97 9.67
CA GLU A 204 -6.42 1.35 10.67
C GLU A 204 -5.51 2.36 11.40
N LEU A 205 -6.09 3.41 11.98
CA LEU A 205 -5.33 4.43 12.70
C LEU A 205 -4.98 3.98 14.13
N ASP A 206 -4.02 4.66 14.75
CA ASP A 206 -3.70 4.47 16.17
C ASP A 206 -4.70 5.23 17.04
N TYR A 207 -5.83 4.58 17.36
CA TYR A 207 -6.91 5.16 18.16
C TYR A 207 -6.51 5.24 19.63
N THR A 208 -6.57 6.45 20.17
CA THR A 208 -6.24 6.73 21.57
C THR A 208 -7.45 7.25 22.36
N ASN A 209 -8.51 7.70 21.68
CA ASN A 209 -9.69 8.28 22.30
C ASN A 209 -10.98 7.97 21.52
N ASP A 210 -12.11 7.90 22.21
CA ASP A 210 -13.44 7.69 21.65
C ASP A 210 -13.91 8.83 20.73
N ARG A 211 -13.18 9.96 20.67
CA ARG A 211 -13.49 11.12 19.81
C ARG A 211 -12.57 11.28 18.61
N ASP A 212 -11.67 10.34 18.38
CA ASP A 212 -10.66 10.45 17.32
C ASP A 212 -11.29 10.62 15.93
N ALA A 213 -12.43 9.96 15.66
CA ALA A 213 -13.17 10.13 14.41
C ALA A 213 -13.67 11.57 14.22
N GLU A 214 -14.35 12.10 15.25
CA GLU A 214 -14.90 13.45 15.25
C GLU A 214 -13.80 14.51 15.15
N ASP A 215 -12.73 14.36 15.93
CA ASP A 215 -11.57 15.25 15.93
C ASP A 215 -10.89 15.28 14.56
N LEU A 216 -10.72 14.11 13.92
CA LEU A 216 -10.20 14.03 12.56
C LEU A 216 -11.10 14.78 11.56
N ILE A 217 -12.42 14.55 11.60
CA ILE A 217 -13.37 15.24 10.71
C ILE A 217 -13.24 16.76 10.82
N THR A 218 -13.04 17.29 12.04
CA THR A 218 -12.91 18.74 12.24
C THR A 218 -11.65 19.35 11.61
N CYS A 219 -10.58 18.57 11.43
CA CYS A 219 -9.31 19.09 10.93
C CYS A 219 -9.03 18.77 9.46
N ILE A 220 -9.73 17.82 8.82
CA ILE A 220 -9.48 17.45 7.40
C ILE A 220 -9.56 18.68 6.49
N GLU A 221 -10.57 19.55 6.64
CA GLU A 221 -10.73 20.73 5.79
C GLU A 221 -9.49 21.65 5.85
N ALA A 222 -8.97 21.87 7.06
CA ALA A 222 -7.79 22.71 7.26
C ALA A 222 -6.50 22.03 6.80
N LYS A 223 -6.39 20.70 6.91
CA LYS A 223 -5.19 19.94 6.55
C LYS A 223 -5.10 19.59 5.07
N PHE A 224 -6.23 19.33 4.42
CA PHE A 224 -6.32 18.85 3.05
C PHE A 224 -7.33 19.70 2.26
N PRO A 225 -7.07 21.01 2.07
CA PRO A 225 -8.07 21.95 1.53
C PRO A 225 -8.41 21.72 0.06
N ARG A 226 -7.66 20.88 -0.66
CA ARG A 226 -7.90 20.54 -2.08
C ARG A 226 -8.34 19.09 -2.28
N LEU A 227 -8.79 18.44 -1.21
CA LEU A 227 -9.24 17.06 -1.26
C LEU A 227 -10.42 16.91 -2.23
N LYS A 228 -10.37 15.89 -3.08
CA LYS A 228 -11.42 15.53 -4.04
C LYS A 228 -11.99 14.15 -3.73
N THR A 229 -11.14 13.23 -3.27
CA THR A 229 -11.50 11.86 -2.95
C THR A 229 -11.20 11.57 -1.49
N LEU A 230 -12.21 11.18 -0.72
CA LEU A 230 -12.06 10.71 0.66
C LEU A 230 -12.56 9.27 0.77
N ILE A 231 -11.68 8.37 1.21
CA ILE A 231 -12.03 6.99 1.57
C ILE A 231 -11.88 6.84 3.08
N TRP A 232 -12.98 6.49 3.73
CA TRP A 232 -13.10 6.44 5.18
C TRP A 232 -13.38 5.02 5.64
N ASP A 233 -12.49 4.44 6.44
CA ASP A 233 -12.75 3.18 7.13
C ASP A 233 -13.61 3.41 8.37
N TRP A 234 -14.73 2.70 8.48
CA TRP A 234 -15.60 2.82 9.64
C TRP A 234 -14.95 2.30 10.92
N SER A 235 -13.89 1.50 10.83
CA SER A 235 -13.11 1.08 12.01
C SER A 235 -12.62 2.27 12.84
N ILE A 236 -12.52 3.47 12.25
CA ILE A 236 -12.17 4.72 12.93
C ILE A 236 -13.22 5.18 13.93
N VAL A 237 -14.47 4.83 13.67
CA VAL A 237 -15.61 5.18 14.53
C VAL A 237 -15.84 4.07 15.54
N ASP A 238 -16.04 2.87 15.00
CA ASP A 238 -16.32 1.65 15.76
C ASP A 238 -15.98 0.43 14.87
N PRO A 239 -15.20 -0.54 15.36
CA PRO A 239 -14.98 -1.81 14.66
C PRO A 239 -16.27 -2.57 14.30
N ALA A 240 -17.34 -2.39 15.09
CA ALA A 240 -18.66 -2.94 14.82
C ALA A 240 -19.63 -1.82 14.43
N VAL A 241 -20.02 -1.77 13.15
CA VAL A 241 -20.98 -0.76 12.70
C VAL A 241 -22.32 -0.90 13.43
N THR A 242 -22.76 0.20 14.03
CA THR A 242 -24.07 0.36 14.66
C THR A 242 -24.81 1.55 14.04
N PHE A 243 -26.09 1.72 14.38
CA PHE A 243 -26.90 2.86 13.93
C PHE A 243 -27.46 3.65 15.11
N ASP A 244 -26.54 4.26 15.86
CA ASP A 244 -26.81 5.02 17.08
C ASP A 244 -26.67 6.54 16.86
N GLU A 245 -26.74 7.31 17.95
CA GLU A 245 -26.61 8.78 17.91
C GLU A 245 -25.20 9.22 17.46
N ARG A 246 -24.15 8.50 17.91
CA ARG A 246 -22.77 8.81 17.52
C ARG A 246 -22.55 8.58 16.03
N SER A 247 -23.02 7.46 15.49
CA SER A 247 -22.95 7.14 14.06
C SER A 247 -23.66 8.21 13.21
N ARG A 248 -24.83 8.69 13.67
CA ARG A 248 -25.55 9.81 13.04
C ARG A 248 -24.74 11.11 13.08
N ALA A 249 -24.10 11.43 14.20
CA ALA A 249 -23.26 12.62 14.34
C ALA A 249 -22.03 12.56 13.41
N VAL A 250 -21.35 11.41 13.34
CA VAL A 250 -20.20 11.20 12.45
C VAL A 250 -20.61 11.33 10.98
N ILE A 251 -21.69 10.67 10.55
CA ILE A 251 -22.20 10.82 9.17
C ILE A 251 -22.53 12.27 8.86
N SER A 252 -23.17 12.99 9.80
CA SER A 252 -23.46 14.42 9.62
C SER A 252 -22.19 15.25 9.45
N GLY A 253 -21.13 14.94 10.22
CA GLY A 253 -19.81 15.54 10.07
C GLY A 253 -19.17 15.27 8.70
N LEU A 254 -19.22 14.03 8.24
CA LEU A 254 -18.69 13.62 6.93
C LEU A 254 -19.47 14.24 5.76
N VAL A 255 -20.80 14.36 5.87
CA VAL A 255 -21.65 15.08 4.90
C VAL A 255 -21.28 16.56 4.83
N ASN A 256 -21.07 17.20 5.98
CA ASN A 256 -20.64 18.60 6.01
C ASN A 256 -19.26 18.77 5.37
N LEU A 257 -18.33 17.86 5.64
CA LEU A 257 -17.01 17.84 5.02
C LEU A 257 -17.10 17.66 3.50
N PHE A 258 -17.93 16.72 3.03
CA PHE A 258 -18.21 16.50 1.60
C PHE A 258 -18.60 17.79 0.89
N ARG A 259 -19.56 18.53 1.47
CA ARG A 259 -20.07 19.77 0.89
C ARG A 259 -19.04 20.91 0.94
N LYS A 260 -18.36 21.07 2.07
CA LYS A 260 -17.36 22.14 2.26
C LYS A 260 -16.18 22.02 1.30
N LEU A 261 -15.67 20.80 1.13
CA LEU A 261 -14.54 20.53 0.23
C LEU A 261 -14.98 20.30 -1.22
N ASN A 262 -16.29 20.21 -1.48
CA ASN A 262 -16.84 19.84 -2.77
C ASN A 262 -16.22 18.52 -3.30
N LEU A 263 -16.25 17.49 -2.45
CA LEU A 263 -15.67 16.19 -2.78
C LEU A 263 -16.33 15.61 -4.03
N GLN A 264 -15.49 15.12 -4.94
CA GLN A 264 -15.92 14.49 -6.19
C GLN A 264 -16.25 13.02 -6.00
N CYS A 265 -15.58 12.37 -5.02
CA CYS A 265 -15.83 10.99 -4.62
C CYS A 265 -15.67 10.84 -3.10
N PHE A 266 -16.65 10.22 -2.46
CA PHE A 266 -16.63 9.91 -1.03
C PHE A 266 -17.03 8.46 -0.81
N VAL A 267 -16.26 7.75 0.00
CA VAL A 267 -16.39 6.31 0.19
C VAL A 267 -16.32 5.98 1.68
N ILE A 268 -17.23 5.13 2.15
CA ILE A 268 -17.21 4.55 3.48
C ILE A 268 -17.07 3.03 3.35
N VAL A 269 -16.06 2.45 3.99
CA VAL A 269 -15.79 1.01 4.02
C VAL A 269 -16.19 0.47 5.40
N LEU A 270 -17.00 -0.58 5.44
CA LEU A 270 -17.61 -1.09 6.67
C LEU A 270 -17.48 -2.61 6.78
N TYR A 271 -17.00 -3.09 7.92
CA TYR A 271 -17.11 -4.51 8.27
C TYR A 271 -18.55 -4.84 8.68
N THR A 272 -19.20 -5.74 7.93
CA THR A 272 -20.63 -6.07 8.04
C THR A 272 -20.91 -7.58 7.98
N PRO A 273 -20.41 -8.37 8.95
CA PRO A 273 -20.47 -9.83 8.90
C PRO A 273 -21.88 -10.40 9.13
N CYS A 274 -22.80 -9.66 9.75
CA CYS A 274 -24.12 -10.16 10.16
C CYS A 274 -25.27 -9.23 9.72
N ASN A 275 -26.51 -9.70 9.87
CA ASN A 275 -27.69 -8.95 9.44
C ASN A 275 -27.84 -7.60 10.15
N ASP A 276 -27.49 -7.52 11.43
CA ASP A 276 -27.60 -6.27 12.21
C ASP A 276 -26.64 -5.21 11.66
N THR A 277 -25.38 -5.59 11.42
CA THR A 277 -24.39 -4.69 10.80
C THR A 277 -24.74 -4.32 9.35
N LYS A 278 -25.37 -5.24 8.59
CA LYS A 278 -25.86 -4.98 7.22
C LYS A 278 -27.07 -4.06 7.20
N TYR A 279 -27.91 -4.12 8.22
CA TYR A 279 -29.01 -3.19 8.42
C TYR A 279 -28.47 -1.80 8.77
N ALA A 280 -27.54 -1.72 9.74
CA ALA A 280 -26.90 -0.47 10.13
C ALA A 280 -26.23 0.23 8.94
N SER A 281 -25.46 -0.50 8.11
CA SER A 281 -24.84 0.10 6.91
C SER A 281 -25.85 0.61 5.89
N GLY A 282 -27.00 -0.06 5.75
CA GLY A 282 -28.12 0.41 4.93
C GLY A 282 -28.71 1.73 5.45
N GLU A 283 -28.88 1.86 6.77
CA GLU A 283 -29.35 3.08 7.39
C GLU A 283 -28.35 4.24 7.26
N LEU A 284 -27.04 3.98 7.36
CA LEU A 284 -26.01 5.00 7.10
C LEU A 284 -26.07 5.48 5.63
N ALA A 285 -26.24 4.57 4.67
CA ALA A 285 -26.40 4.95 3.26
C ALA A 285 -27.69 5.76 3.01
N ARG A 286 -28.78 5.44 3.72
CA ARG A 286 -30.02 6.21 3.69
C ARG A 286 -29.79 7.65 4.16
N LEU A 287 -29.03 7.87 5.24
CA LEU A 287 -28.68 9.22 5.70
C LEU A 287 -27.92 10.03 4.65
N LEU A 288 -26.97 9.41 3.93
CA LEU A 288 -26.26 10.10 2.84
C LEU A 288 -27.21 10.48 1.70
N THR A 289 -28.18 9.62 1.39
CA THR A 289 -29.20 9.87 0.37
C THR A 289 -30.16 10.98 0.78
N GLU A 290 -30.62 10.97 2.04
CA GLU A 290 -31.48 12.01 2.62
C GLU A 290 -30.77 13.36 2.76
N ALA A 291 -29.44 13.32 2.91
CA ALA A 291 -28.58 14.49 2.81
C ALA A 291 -28.32 14.93 1.36
N GLU A 292 -29.01 14.34 0.37
CA GLU A 292 -28.94 14.70 -1.04
C GLU A 292 -27.52 14.62 -1.62
N LEU A 293 -26.69 13.68 -1.12
CA LEU A 293 -25.40 13.42 -1.76
C LEU A 293 -25.61 12.82 -3.17
N PRO A 294 -24.79 13.20 -4.16
CA PRO A 294 -24.94 12.68 -5.52
C PRO A 294 -24.65 11.17 -5.60
N SER A 295 -25.44 10.46 -6.41
CA SER A 295 -25.18 9.06 -6.82
C SER A 295 -24.79 8.10 -5.69
N VAL A 296 -25.47 8.16 -4.54
CA VAL A 296 -25.21 7.23 -3.42
C VAL A 296 -25.46 5.79 -3.87
N GLN A 297 -24.45 4.94 -3.71
CA GLN A 297 -24.49 3.52 -4.05
C GLN A 297 -23.95 2.71 -2.88
N LEU A 298 -24.55 1.55 -2.64
CA LEU A 298 -24.15 0.59 -1.62
C LEU A 298 -23.84 -0.75 -2.29
N TYR A 299 -22.63 -1.24 -2.06
CA TYR A 299 -22.15 -2.52 -2.56
C TYR A 299 -21.75 -3.41 -1.39
N ARG A 300 -22.01 -4.71 -1.51
CA ARG A 300 -21.58 -5.71 -0.54
C ARG A 300 -20.64 -6.68 -1.23
N PHE A 301 -19.61 -7.12 -0.51
CA PHE A 301 -18.68 -8.11 -1.01
C PHE A 301 -18.17 -9.02 0.11
N ALA A 302 -17.78 -10.22 -0.29
CA ALA A 302 -17.08 -11.17 0.55
C ALA A 302 -15.56 -11.00 0.35
N SER A 303 -14.78 -10.82 1.42
CA SER A 303 -13.31 -10.74 1.33
C SER A 303 -12.70 -11.99 0.71
N LYS A 304 -11.48 -11.89 0.15
CA LYS A 304 -10.72 -13.07 -0.32
C LYS A 304 -10.67 -14.16 0.76
N GLY A 305 -10.85 -15.42 0.35
CA GLY A 305 -10.96 -16.59 1.24
C GLY A 305 -12.39 -16.98 1.62
N LEU A 306 -13.38 -16.10 1.45
CA LEU A 306 -14.80 -16.44 1.63
C LEU A 306 -15.48 -16.81 0.29
N SER A 307 -16.59 -17.54 0.36
CA SER A 307 -17.41 -17.85 -0.82
C SER A 307 -18.32 -16.68 -1.20
N LYS A 308 -18.64 -16.54 -2.50
CA LYS A 308 -19.62 -15.55 -2.97
C LYS A 308 -20.96 -15.76 -2.26
N GLY A 309 -21.57 -14.69 -1.75
CA GLY A 309 -22.81 -14.74 -0.95
C GLY A 309 -22.59 -14.71 0.56
N HIS A 310 -21.35 -14.86 1.04
CA HIS A 310 -20.96 -14.65 2.44
C HIS A 310 -20.36 -13.25 2.63
N ASP A 311 -21.07 -12.23 2.14
CA ASP A 311 -20.57 -10.86 2.20
C ASP A 311 -20.38 -10.42 3.64
N ASN A 312 -19.17 -9.93 3.93
CA ASN A 312 -18.73 -9.49 5.24
C ASN A 312 -18.23 -8.04 5.23
N PHE A 313 -18.21 -7.38 4.06
CA PHE A 313 -17.92 -5.97 3.93
C PHE A 313 -18.99 -5.25 3.10
N THR A 314 -19.22 -3.99 3.44
CA THR A 314 -20.07 -3.06 2.69
C THR A 314 -19.22 -1.84 2.30
N VAL A 315 -19.37 -1.38 1.06
CA VAL A 315 -18.81 -0.12 0.57
C VAL A 315 -19.96 0.78 0.18
N ILE A 316 -20.01 1.96 0.77
CA ILE A 316 -20.94 3.02 0.39
C ILE A 316 -20.14 4.08 -0.36
N SER A 317 -20.53 4.42 -1.58
CA SER A 317 -19.89 5.45 -2.40
C SER A 317 -20.87 6.54 -2.79
N ALA A 318 -20.43 7.78 -2.83
CA ALA A 318 -21.19 8.95 -3.28
C ALA A 318 -20.28 9.93 -4.03
N GLY A 319 -20.87 10.81 -4.83
CA GLY A 319 -20.15 11.84 -5.60
C GLY A 319 -20.62 11.94 -7.05
N GLU A 320 -20.10 12.93 -7.78
CA GLU A 320 -20.44 13.17 -9.19
C GLU A 320 -19.47 12.47 -10.15
N ASP A 321 -18.20 12.30 -9.76
CA ASP A 321 -17.17 11.68 -10.59
C ASP A 321 -17.38 10.16 -10.76
N GLY A 322 -18.04 9.78 -11.85
CA GLY A 322 -18.37 8.40 -12.16
C GLY A 322 -17.16 7.51 -12.46
N GLU A 323 -16.06 8.10 -12.94
CA GLU A 323 -14.84 7.37 -13.26
C GLU A 323 -14.14 6.95 -11.98
N THR A 324 -13.91 7.89 -11.06
CA THR A 324 -13.31 7.60 -9.75
C THR A 324 -14.17 6.61 -8.94
N ARG A 325 -15.50 6.75 -8.95
CA ARG A 325 -16.39 5.77 -8.30
C ARG A 325 -16.27 4.37 -8.90
N THR A 326 -16.13 4.27 -10.22
CA THR A 326 -15.93 2.98 -10.91
C THR A 326 -14.60 2.35 -10.52
N LYS A 327 -13.53 3.14 -10.43
CA LYS A 327 -12.22 2.67 -9.93
C LYS A 327 -12.33 2.17 -8.49
N VAL A 328 -13.00 2.90 -7.60
CA VAL A 328 -13.26 2.46 -6.21
C VAL A 328 -14.01 1.13 -6.18
N HIS A 329 -15.07 0.98 -6.97
CA HIS A 329 -15.79 -0.29 -7.06
C HIS A 329 -14.86 -1.44 -7.46
N SER A 330 -14.07 -1.23 -8.52
CA SER A 330 -13.09 -2.21 -9.00
C SER A 330 -12.06 -2.60 -7.92
N ILE A 331 -11.54 -1.61 -7.19
CA ILE A 331 -10.55 -1.83 -6.13
C ILE A 331 -11.13 -2.66 -4.99
N PHE A 332 -12.26 -2.24 -4.41
CA PHE A 332 -12.77 -2.82 -3.17
C PHE A 332 -13.68 -4.03 -3.40
N VAL A 333 -14.67 -3.87 -4.29
CA VAL A 333 -15.73 -4.86 -4.51
C VAL A 333 -15.21 -5.98 -5.40
N ASP A 334 -14.71 -5.65 -6.59
CA ASP A 334 -14.20 -6.66 -7.53
C ASP A 334 -12.86 -7.24 -7.05
N GLY A 335 -11.99 -6.39 -6.48
CA GLY A 335 -10.75 -6.80 -5.82
C GLY A 335 -10.95 -7.56 -4.50
N ARG A 336 -12.16 -7.55 -3.95
CA ARG A 336 -12.56 -8.25 -2.71
C ARG A 336 -11.65 -7.95 -1.53
N THR A 337 -11.27 -6.68 -1.36
CA THR A 337 -10.37 -6.22 -0.30
C THR A 337 -10.95 -5.00 0.41
N SER A 338 -10.83 -4.95 1.74
CA SER A 338 -11.20 -3.81 2.56
C SER A 338 -10.05 -2.83 2.78
N ALA A 339 -8.81 -3.28 2.64
CA ALA A 339 -7.60 -2.50 2.86
C ALA A 339 -6.67 -2.66 1.64
N PRO A 340 -6.99 -2.01 0.51
CA PRO A 340 -6.11 -2.04 -0.66
C PRO A 340 -4.76 -1.38 -0.36
N ASP A 341 -3.70 -1.94 -0.93
CA ASP A 341 -2.39 -1.29 -0.93
C ASP A 341 -2.26 -0.25 -2.06
N LEU A 342 -1.14 0.48 -2.06
CA LEU A 342 -0.90 1.55 -3.04
C LEU A 342 -0.89 1.09 -4.49
N ARG A 343 -0.61 -0.18 -4.80
CA ARG A 343 -0.61 -0.70 -6.19
C ARG A 343 -1.95 -0.49 -6.88
N TYR A 344 -3.02 -0.61 -6.09
CA TYR A 344 -4.39 -0.42 -6.54
C TYR A 344 -4.82 1.03 -6.43
N LEU A 345 -4.36 1.76 -5.40
CA LEU A 345 -4.82 3.13 -5.13
C LEU A 345 -4.19 4.17 -6.05
N LEU A 346 -3.02 3.91 -6.64
CA LEU A 346 -2.36 4.83 -7.58
C LEU A 346 -3.26 5.24 -8.76
N GLN A 347 -4.18 4.38 -9.20
CA GLN A 347 -5.13 4.69 -10.28
C GLN A 347 -6.10 5.84 -9.94
N LEU A 348 -6.21 6.23 -8.66
CA LEU A 348 -7.02 7.36 -8.20
C LEU A 348 -6.38 8.72 -8.51
N ILE A 349 -5.08 8.76 -8.83
CA ILE A 349 -4.35 9.99 -9.18
C ILE A 349 -3.65 9.92 -10.55
N ASP A 350 -3.84 8.83 -11.26
CA ASP A 350 -3.33 8.64 -12.62
C ASP A 350 -4.29 7.78 -13.45
N ASP A 351 -5.04 8.45 -14.34
CA ASP A 351 -6.02 7.82 -15.23
C ASP A 351 -5.38 6.92 -16.30
N PHE A 352 -4.08 7.07 -16.54
CA PHE A 352 -3.35 6.31 -17.56
C PHE A 352 -2.52 5.16 -16.99
N SER A 353 -2.38 5.08 -15.66
CA SER A 353 -1.67 3.97 -15.01
C SER A 353 -2.61 2.79 -14.82
N PRO A 354 -2.41 1.65 -15.53
CA PRO A 354 -3.12 0.43 -15.22
C PRO A 354 -2.77 -0.03 -13.79
N PRO A 355 -3.64 -0.82 -13.13
CA PRO A 355 -3.33 -1.37 -11.82
C PRO A 355 -1.98 -2.08 -11.86
N LEU A 356 -1.14 -1.84 -10.85
CA LEU A 356 0.15 -2.52 -10.71
C LEU A 356 0.00 -3.96 -10.19
N ASN A 357 -1.08 -4.63 -10.60
CA ASN A 357 -1.34 -6.03 -10.26
C ASN A 357 -0.20 -6.88 -10.78
N PRO A 358 0.49 -7.65 -9.92
CA PRO A 358 1.61 -8.45 -10.36
C PRO A 358 1.10 -9.55 -11.27
N VAL A 359 1.62 -9.58 -12.50
CA VAL A 359 1.46 -10.73 -13.42
C VAL A 359 2.43 -11.83 -13.02
N ARG A 360 3.54 -11.45 -12.36
CA ARG A 360 4.53 -12.39 -11.83
C ARG A 360 5.12 -11.87 -10.52
N VAL A 361 5.16 -12.75 -9.53
CA VAL A 361 5.91 -12.55 -8.28
C VAL A 361 7.22 -13.32 -8.33
N VAL A 362 8.31 -12.63 -8.01
CA VAL A 362 9.65 -13.20 -7.85
C VAL A 362 10.17 -12.80 -6.48
N GLU A 363 10.55 -13.79 -5.67
CA GLU A 363 11.02 -13.57 -4.31
C GLU A 363 12.50 -13.93 -4.19
N PHE A 364 13.29 -12.96 -3.73
CA PHE A 364 14.74 -13.06 -3.59
C PHE A 364 15.11 -13.21 -2.11
N GLY A 365 15.86 -14.29 -1.82
CA GLY A 365 16.22 -14.73 -0.46
C GLY A 365 17.71 -14.68 -0.14
N GLY A 366 18.56 -14.30 -1.10
CA GLY A 366 20.01 -14.27 -0.97
C GLY A 366 20.72 -14.96 -2.13
N PHE A 367 22.05 -14.93 -2.11
CA PHE A 367 22.90 -15.57 -3.12
C PHE A 367 23.41 -16.97 -2.70
N ASP A 368 23.27 -17.34 -1.41
CA ASP A 368 23.60 -18.69 -0.94
C ASP A 368 22.42 -19.65 -1.26
N ALA A 369 22.58 -20.38 -2.35
CA ALA A 369 21.59 -21.31 -2.86
C ALA A 369 21.24 -22.44 -1.88
N ASP A 370 22.19 -22.90 -1.06
CA ASP A 370 21.98 -23.99 -0.11
C ASP A 370 21.25 -23.48 1.14
N GLU A 371 21.61 -22.29 1.62
CA GLU A 371 20.93 -21.61 2.73
C GLU A 371 19.46 -21.32 2.37
N VAL A 372 19.21 -20.80 1.17
CA VAL A 372 17.84 -20.51 0.69
C VAL A 372 16.98 -21.76 0.69
N ARG A 373 17.47 -22.86 0.08
CA ARG A 373 16.74 -24.14 0.06
C ARG A 373 16.48 -24.71 1.45
N ARG A 374 17.50 -24.69 2.31
CA ARG A 374 17.40 -25.21 3.68
C ARG A 374 16.37 -24.44 4.48
N SER A 375 16.41 -23.11 4.41
CA SER A 375 15.49 -22.22 5.10
C SER A 375 14.05 -22.37 4.59
N PHE A 376 13.86 -22.51 3.27
CA PHE A 376 12.55 -22.79 2.69
C PHE A 376 12.01 -24.16 3.14
N SER A 377 12.84 -25.21 3.09
CA SER A 377 12.41 -26.57 3.46
C SER A 377 12.11 -26.73 4.94
N SER A 378 12.79 -25.97 5.82
CA SER A 378 12.51 -25.98 7.27
C SER A 378 11.13 -25.43 7.65
N LYS A 379 10.45 -24.76 6.71
CA LYS A 379 9.07 -24.29 6.86
C LYS A 379 8.04 -25.40 6.62
N GLU A 380 8.38 -26.36 5.75
CA GLU A 380 7.48 -27.46 5.37
C GLU A 380 7.46 -28.61 6.40
N GLN A 381 8.26 -28.51 7.47
CA GLN A 381 8.33 -29.43 8.61
C GLN A 381 7.65 -28.80 9.82
#